data_AF-A0A932LCL7-F1
#
_entry.id   AF-A0A932LCL7-F1
#
_cell.length_a   1.000
_cell.length_b   1.000
_cell.length_c   1.000
_cell.angle_alpha   90.00
_cell.angle_beta   90.00
_cell.angle_gamma   90.00
#
_symmetry.space_group_name_H-M   'P 1'
#
loop_
_entity.id
_entity.type
_entity.pdbx_description
1 polymer ?
#
loop_
_entity_poly.entity_id
_entity_poly.type
_entity_poly.pdbx_seq_one_letter_code
_entity_poly.pdbx_strand_id
1 'polypeptide(L)'
;VFVYRDVPLTRGQFFETPAHILGNSQAQIRLACKTKFLLGLAARVASATGVEKLPAVQWQLGELASLAAVIEGMTLAAEAAPNVSPQGVVHPGRRFVYGAMGLQAQLYPKMVHLLRELAGGGLLQVPSSVEEFNNADMAADILRYNQSAGLEAADRVKLFKLVWDIVGSEFAGRHQQYEMFYAGAPFVTKTYAYTNYDFSEALALVERCLSSYQLETAT
;
A
#
# COMPACT_ATOMS: atom_id res chain seq x y z
N VAL A 1 31.38 15.34 -13.23
CA VAL A 1 31.20 13.91 -12.92
C VAL A 1 31.30 13.76 -11.40
N PHE A 2 30.28 13.22 -10.72
CA PHE A 2 30.25 13.11 -9.25
C PHE A 2 31.03 11.90 -8.71
N VAL A 3 31.02 10.77 -9.43
CA VAL A 3 31.80 9.56 -9.13
C VAL A 3 32.38 9.03 -10.44
N TYR A 4 33.66 8.65 -10.46
CA TYR A 4 34.33 8.14 -11.65
C TYR A 4 35.22 6.93 -11.32
N ARG A 5 34.88 5.76 -11.85
CA ARG A 5 35.65 4.50 -11.73
C ARG A 5 36.01 4.10 -10.29
N ASP A 6 35.17 4.47 -9.32
CA ASP A 6 35.33 4.17 -7.90
C ASP A 6 34.15 3.30 -7.41
N VAL A 7 34.41 2.02 -7.19
CA VAL A 7 33.40 1.04 -6.77
C VAL A 7 32.89 1.31 -5.35
N PRO A 8 33.75 1.52 -4.34
CA PRO A 8 33.31 1.93 -3.00
C PRO A 8 32.38 3.15 -3.01
N LEU A 9 32.76 4.25 -3.66
CA LEU A 9 31.93 5.47 -3.70
C LEU A 9 30.61 5.25 -4.45
N THR A 10 30.60 4.42 -5.50
CA THR A 10 29.37 4.08 -6.23
C THR A 10 28.35 3.37 -5.34
N ARG A 11 28.80 2.55 -4.39
CA ARG A 11 27.94 1.94 -3.37
C ARG A 11 27.60 2.93 -2.25
N GLY A 12 28.61 3.65 -1.76
CA GLY A 12 28.51 4.57 -0.64
C GLY A 12 27.48 5.68 -0.87
N GLN A 13 27.34 6.17 -2.11
CA GLN A 13 26.37 7.22 -2.43
C GLN A 13 24.92 6.88 -2.01
N PHE A 14 24.53 5.60 -1.98
CA PHE A 14 23.18 5.19 -1.58
C PHE A 14 23.06 4.85 -0.10
N PHE A 15 24.11 4.27 0.50
CA PHE A 15 24.02 3.66 1.84
C PHE A 15 24.74 4.43 2.93
N GLU A 16 25.81 5.16 2.58
CA GLU A 16 26.56 6.05 3.47
C GLU A 16 25.96 7.47 3.47
N THR A 17 25.20 7.83 2.44
CA THR A 17 24.41 9.07 2.42
C THR A 17 22.92 8.78 2.69
N PRO A 18 22.12 9.81 3.02
CA PRO A 18 20.67 9.67 3.14
C PRO A 18 19.91 9.45 1.82
N ALA A 19 20.58 9.37 0.66
CA ALA A 19 19.91 9.32 -0.65
C ALA A 19 18.87 8.19 -0.75
N HIS A 20 19.22 6.97 -0.34
CA HIS A 20 18.30 5.84 -0.41
C HIS A 20 17.13 5.98 0.57
N ILE A 21 17.38 6.42 1.81
CA ILE A 21 16.32 6.55 2.83
C ILE A 21 15.35 7.69 2.49
N LEU A 22 15.84 8.82 1.98
CA LEU A 22 15.00 9.95 1.58
C LEU A 22 14.11 9.61 0.38
N GLY A 23 14.67 8.95 -0.64
CA GLY A 23 13.89 8.50 -1.80
C GLY A 23 12.79 7.50 -1.41
N ASN A 24 13.12 6.54 -0.55
CA ASN A 24 12.15 5.55 -0.10
C ASN A 24 11.11 6.13 0.88
N SER A 25 11.47 7.12 1.70
CA SER A 25 10.50 7.83 2.54
C SER A 25 9.43 8.52 1.70
N GLN A 26 9.83 9.23 0.65
CA GLN A 26 8.88 9.82 -0.31
C GLN A 26 7.98 8.75 -0.94
N ALA A 27 8.54 7.61 -1.33
CA ALA A 27 7.78 6.52 -1.92
C ALA A 27 6.74 5.92 -0.95
N GLN A 28 7.07 5.81 0.35
CA GLN A 28 6.14 5.34 1.38
C GLN A 28 5.01 6.36 1.65
N ILE A 29 5.32 7.67 1.69
CA ILE A 29 4.29 8.72 1.80
C ILE A 29 3.31 8.62 0.62
N ARG A 30 3.82 8.51 -0.60
CA ARG A 30 2.99 8.33 -1.80
C ARG A 30 2.13 7.06 -1.73
N LEU A 31 2.69 5.95 -1.24
CA LEU A 31 1.94 4.72 -1.04
C LEU A 31 0.81 4.91 -0.01
N ALA A 32 1.08 5.57 1.12
CA ALA A 32 0.06 5.87 2.13
C ALA A 32 -1.10 6.71 1.56
N CYS A 33 -0.81 7.71 0.71
CA CYS A 33 -1.87 8.44 0.01
C CYS A 33 -2.68 7.53 -0.93
N LYS A 34 -1.99 6.64 -1.65
CA LYS A 34 -2.64 5.70 -2.59
C LYS A 34 -3.57 4.72 -1.88
N THR A 35 -3.19 4.21 -0.71
CA THR A 35 -4.02 3.27 0.06
C THR A 35 -5.26 3.93 0.65
N LYS A 36 -5.16 5.19 1.07
CA LYS A 36 -6.34 6.00 1.44
C LYS A 36 -7.32 6.16 0.27
N PHE A 37 -6.80 6.40 -0.94
CA PHE A 37 -7.63 6.48 -2.14
C PHE A 37 -8.34 5.14 -2.44
N LEU A 38 -7.62 4.00 -2.33
CA LEU A 38 -8.23 2.67 -2.48
C LEU A 38 -9.35 2.41 -1.46
N LEU A 39 -9.12 2.75 -0.20
CA LEU A 39 -10.12 2.63 0.87
C LEU A 39 -11.35 3.50 0.58
N GLY A 40 -11.14 4.74 0.12
CA GLY A 40 -12.21 5.64 -0.29
C GLY A 40 -13.04 5.04 -1.44
N LEU A 41 -12.40 4.49 -2.46
CA LEU A 41 -13.09 3.79 -3.55
C LEU A 41 -13.90 2.59 -3.05
N ALA A 42 -13.32 1.76 -2.18
CA ALA A 42 -14.00 0.60 -1.62
C ALA A 42 -15.26 0.99 -0.82
N ALA A 43 -15.17 2.01 0.03
CA ALA A 43 -16.31 2.53 0.79
C ALA A 43 -17.40 3.10 -0.14
N ARG A 44 -17.00 3.82 -1.21
CA ARG A 44 -17.93 4.36 -2.20
C ARG A 44 -18.60 3.26 -3.02
N VAL A 45 -17.89 2.19 -3.38
CA VAL A 45 -18.46 1.01 -4.06
C VAL A 45 -19.49 0.33 -3.16
N ALA A 46 -19.15 0.06 -1.91
CA ALA A 46 -20.06 -0.60 -0.97
C ALA A 46 -21.38 0.20 -0.83
N SER A 47 -21.27 1.51 -0.60
CA SER A 47 -22.42 2.42 -0.51
C SER A 47 -23.20 2.52 -1.83
N ALA A 48 -22.51 2.57 -2.97
CA ALA A 48 -23.13 2.59 -4.29
C ALA A 48 -23.99 1.35 -4.54
N THR A 49 -23.57 0.19 -4.06
CA THR A 49 -24.31 -1.08 -4.21
C THR A 49 -25.31 -1.35 -3.08
N GLY A 50 -25.37 -0.52 -2.04
CA GLY A 50 -26.29 -0.68 -0.91
C GLY A 50 -25.97 -1.86 0.01
N VAL A 51 -24.72 -2.33 0.02
CA VAL A 51 -24.28 -3.53 0.76
C VAL A 51 -23.37 -3.19 1.95
N GLU A 52 -23.13 -1.91 2.23
CA GLU A 52 -22.22 -1.43 3.27
C GLU A 52 -22.60 -1.87 4.70
N LYS A 53 -23.87 -2.26 4.91
CA LYS A 53 -24.36 -2.77 6.20
C LYS A 53 -24.19 -4.29 6.35
N LEU A 54 -23.80 -5.01 5.29
CA LEU A 54 -23.57 -6.45 5.38
C LEU A 54 -22.30 -6.72 6.20
N PRO A 55 -22.32 -7.61 7.22
CA PRO A 55 -21.15 -7.88 8.05
C PRO A 55 -19.90 -8.31 7.25
N ALA A 56 -20.07 -9.11 6.19
CA ALA A 56 -18.96 -9.52 5.33
C ALA A 56 -18.29 -8.34 4.61
N VAL A 57 -19.08 -7.35 4.18
CA VAL A 57 -18.57 -6.13 3.52
C VAL A 57 -17.86 -5.23 4.53
N GLN A 58 -18.43 -5.06 5.72
CA GLN A 58 -17.79 -4.32 6.81
C GLN A 58 -16.45 -4.95 7.22
N TRP A 59 -16.37 -6.29 7.22
CA TRP A 59 -15.12 -7.01 7.46
C TRP A 59 -14.07 -6.68 6.38
N GLN A 60 -14.42 -6.72 5.09
CA GLN A 60 -13.49 -6.36 4.00
C GLN A 60 -13.05 -4.89 4.07
N LEU A 61 -13.96 -3.96 4.39
CA LEU A 61 -13.65 -2.55 4.59
C LEU A 61 -12.74 -2.33 5.82
N GLY A 62 -12.97 -3.07 6.90
CA GLY A 62 -12.13 -3.04 8.10
C GLY A 62 -10.72 -3.58 7.83
N GLU A 63 -10.59 -4.63 7.03
CA GLU A 63 -9.30 -5.15 6.58
C GLU A 63 -8.55 -4.09 5.74
N LEU A 64 -9.20 -3.48 4.75
CA LEU A 64 -8.60 -2.39 3.96
C LEU A 64 -8.16 -1.21 4.83
N ALA A 65 -8.98 -0.80 5.80
CA ALA A 65 -8.67 0.28 6.72
C ALA A 65 -7.45 -0.06 7.59
N SER A 66 -7.36 -1.29 8.09
CA SER A 66 -6.23 -1.77 8.88
C SER A 66 -4.93 -1.77 8.07
N LEU A 67 -4.97 -2.24 6.82
CA LEU A 67 -3.81 -2.24 5.93
C LEU A 67 -3.34 -0.81 5.59
N ALA A 68 -4.28 0.11 5.34
CA ALA A 68 -3.95 1.52 5.11
C ALA A 68 -3.30 2.15 6.35
N ALA A 69 -3.87 1.89 7.54
CA ALA A 69 -3.36 2.40 8.81
C ALA A 69 -1.95 1.87 9.14
N VAL A 70 -1.64 0.62 8.79
CA VAL A 70 -0.29 0.04 8.96
C VAL A 70 0.73 0.83 8.15
N ILE A 71 0.45 1.11 6.87
CA ILE A 71 1.37 1.83 5.98
C ILE A 71 1.53 3.30 6.41
N GLU A 72 0.43 3.97 6.74
CA GLU A 72 0.46 5.33 7.26
C GLU A 72 1.20 5.42 8.60
N GLY A 73 0.90 4.51 9.53
CA GLY A 73 1.52 4.45 10.85
C GLY A 73 3.03 4.26 10.78
N MET A 74 3.53 3.40 9.89
CA MET A 74 4.98 3.25 9.68
C MET A 74 5.62 4.50 9.08
N THR A 75 4.91 5.24 8.24
CA THR A 75 5.39 6.51 7.68
C THR A 75 5.53 7.56 8.78
N LEU A 76 4.49 7.73 9.61
CA LEU A 76 4.52 8.64 10.76
C LEU A 76 5.56 8.23 11.79
N ALA A 77 5.73 6.93 12.06
CA ALA A 77 6.76 6.42 12.97
C ALA A 77 8.18 6.74 12.47
N ALA A 78 8.41 6.70 11.15
CA ALA A 78 9.69 7.09 10.56
C ALA A 78 10.00 8.58 10.79
N GLU A 79 8.98 9.45 10.80
CA GLU A 79 9.14 10.87 11.09
C GLU A 79 9.36 11.12 12.59
N ALA A 80 8.63 10.40 13.44
CA ALA A 80 8.68 10.55 14.90
C ALA A 80 9.96 9.97 15.54
N ALA A 81 10.58 8.97 14.90
CA ALA A 81 11.81 8.33 15.37
C ALA A 81 12.94 8.49 14.33
N PRO A 82 13.43 9.72 14.09
CA PRO A 82 14.42 9.98 13.05
C PRO A 82 15.79 9.45 13.45
N ASN A 83 16.64 9.23 12.45
CA ASN A 83 18.06 9.01 12.63
C ASN A 83 18.83 10.31 12.33
N VAL A 84 19.94 10.52 13.02
CA VAL A 84 20.82 11.68 12.83
C VAL A 84 22.18 11.16 12.35
N SER A 85 22.64 11.69 11.21
CA SER A 85 23.98 11.38 10.68
C SER A 85 25.09 12.00 11.54
N PRO A 86 26.35 11.54 11.43
CA PRO A 86 27.48 12.16 12.13
C PRO A 86 27.67 13.66 11.83
N GLN A 87 27.17 14.13 10.68
CA GLN A 87 27.21 15.53 10.26
C GLN A 87 26.02 16.36 10.77
N GLY A 88 25.15 15.79 11.61
CA GLY A 88 23.98 16.46 12.17
C GLY A 88 22.76 16.52 11.25
N VAL A 89 22.81 15.90 10.06
CA VAL A 89 21.66 15.83 9.16
C VAL A 89 20.65 14.80 9.68
N VAL A 90 19.41 15.25 9.88
CA VAL A 90 18.28 14.43 10.30
C VAL A 90 17.64 13.77 9.08
N HIS A 91 17.31 12.49 9.18
CA HIS A 91 16.56 11.76 8.16
C HIS A 91 15.59 10.76 8.79
N PRO A 92 14.57 10.31 8.05
CA PRO A 92 13.56 9.40 8.58
C PRO A 92 14.15 8.11 9.18
N GLY A 93 13.48 7.60 10.20
CA GLY A 93 13.83 6.38 10.92
C GLY A 93 13.90 5.17 9.99
N ARG A 94 15.12 4.64 9.82
CA ARG A 94 15.41 3.56 8.86
C ARG A 94 14.59 2.31 9.12
N ARG A 95 14.45 1.91 10.39
CA ARG A 95 13.67 0.74 10.82
C ARG A 95 12.24 0.77 10.25
N PHE A 96 11.57 1.91 10.32
CA PHE A 96 10.18 2.04 9.91
C PHE A 96 10.00 2.18 8.40
N VAL A 97 10.86 2.96 7.72
CA VAL A 97 10.81 3.06 6.25
C VAL A 97 11.08 1.70 5.61
N TYR A 98 12.12 0.99 6.04
CA TYR A 98 12.46 -0.32 5.46
C TYR A 98 11.49 -1.42 5.92
N GLY A 99 10.88 -1.30 7.09
CA GLY A 99 9.76 -2.14 7.51
C GLY A 99 8.56 -2.03 6.56
N ALA A 100 8.14 -0.81 6.25
CA ALA A 100 7.05 -0.54 5.32
C ALA A 100 7.37 -1.06 3.91
N MET A 101 8.56 -0.73 3.41
CA MET A 101 9.03 -1.20 2.11
C MET A 101 9.12 -2.72 2.02
N GLY A 102 9.51 -3.39 3.11
CA GLY A 102 9.56 -4.85 3.19
C GLY A 102 8.18 -5.52 3.17
N LEU A 103 7.10 -4.82 3.52
CA LEU A 103 5.73 -5.35 3.50
C LEU A 103 4.93 -4.95 2.25
N GLN A 104 5.35 -3.89 1.55
CA GLN A 104 4.64 -3.30 0.42
C GLN A 104 4.18 -4.31 -0.63
N ALA A 105 5.05 -5.24 -1.05
CA ALA A 105 4.75 -6.24 -2.07
C ALA A 105 3.68 -7.26 -1.65
N GLN A 106 3.33 -7.32 -0.36
CA GLN A 106 2.27 -8.17 0.18
C GLN A 106 0.98 -7.36 0.40
N LEU A 107 1.10 -6.15 0.97
CA LEU A 107 -0.06 -5.35 1.36
C LEU A 107 -0.79 -4.77 0.15
N TYR A 108 -0.07 -4.18 -0.82
CA TYR A 108 -0.73 -3.52 -1.94
C TYR A 108 -1.56 -4.48 -2.82
N PRO A 109 -1.03 -5.66 -3.24
CA PRO A 109 -1.83 -6.62 -4.00
C PRO A 109 -3.06 -7.11 -3.23
N LYS A 110 -2.94 -7.32 -1.91
CA LYS A 110 -4.07 -7.70 -1.05
C LYS A 110 -5.17 -6.63 -1.06
N MET A 111 -4.79 -5.35 -0.94
CA MET A 111 -5.76 -4.25 -1.00
C MET A 111 -6.46 -4.14 -2.35
N VAL A 112 -5.72 -4.27 -3.46
CA VAL A 112 -6.30 -4.28 -4.81
C VAL A 112 -7.26 -5.46 -4.99
N HIS A 113 -6.92 -6.63 -4.44
CA HIS A 113 -7.78 -7.80 -4.49
C HIS A 113 -9.09 -7.59 -3.72
N LEU A 114 -9.03 -7.06 -2.49
CA LEU A 114 -10.22 -6.75 -1.70
C LEU A 114 -11.14 -5.74 -2.41
N LEU A 115 -10.58 -4.70 -3.03
CA LEU A 115 -11.36 -3.74 -3.83
C LEU A 115 -12.03 -4.43 -5.04
N ARG A 116 -11.31 -5.33 -5.71
CA ARG A 116 -11.85 -6.10 -6.84
C ARG A 116 -13.01 -7.00 -6.40
N GLU A 117 -12.88 -7.68 -5.27
CA GLU A 117 -13.95 -8.53 -4.72
C GLU A 117 -15.18 -7.69 -4.35
N LEU A 118 -14.99 -6.56 -3.67
CA LEU A 118 -16.07 -5.65 -3.29
C LEU A 118 -16.82 -5.09 -4.50
N ALA A 119 -16.13 -4.80 -5.60
CA ALA A 119 -16.74 -4.28 -6.81
C ALA A 119 -17.45 -5.35 -7.66
N GLY A 120 -17.03 -6.61 -7.53
CA GLY A 120 -17.65 -7.76 -8.18
C GLY A 120 -17.86 -7.57 -9.69
N GLY A 121 -18.96 -8.13 -10.20
CA GLY A 121 -19.33 -8.04 -11.62
C GLY A 121 -19.77 -6.65 -12.10
N GLY A 122 -19.95 -5.68 -11.19
CA GLY A 122 -20.37 -4.32 -11.54
C GLY A 122 -19.37 -3.61 -12.46
N LEU A 123 -18.09 -4.01 -12.40
CA LEU A 123 -17.02 -3.49 -13.26
C LEU A 123 -17.20 -3.83 -14.74
N LEU A 124 -17.94 -4.89 -15.05
CA LEU A 124 -18.25 -5.31 -16.42
C LEU A 124 -19.58 -4.74 -16.92
N GLN A 125 -20.41 -4.23 -16.01
CA GLN A 125 -21.75 -3.69 -16.29
C GLN A 125 -21.67 -2.16 -16.45
N VAL A 126 -20.91 -1.73 -17.45
CA VAL A 126 -20.74 -0.32 -17.84
C VAL A 126 -20.73 -0.19 -19.37
N PRO A 127 -21.19 0.93 -19.93
CA PRO A 127 -21.12 1.16 -21.38
C PRO A 127 -19.67 1.30 -21.86
N SER A 128 -19.45 1.06 -23.15
CA SER A 128 -18.11 1.03 -23.73
C SER A 128 -17.41 2.40 -23.60
N SER A 129 -18.13 3.49 -23.84
CA SER A 129 -17.60 4.85 -23.88
C SER A 129 -18.60 5.87 -23.32
N VAL A 130 -18.31 7.15 -23.51
CA VAL A 130 -19.26 8.25 -23.24
C VAL A 130 -20.24 8.43 -24.39
N GLU A 131 -19.93 7.95 -25.58
CA GLU A 131 -20.75 8.14 -26.78
C GLU A 131 -22.13 7.49 -26.63
N GLU A 132 -22.24 6.40 -25.87
CA GLU A 132 -23.54 5.78 -25.62
C GLU A 132 -24.47 6.65 -24.76
N PHE A 133 -23.94 7.56 -23.94
CA PHE A 133 -24.76 8.57 -23.25
C PHE A 133 -25.22 9.69 -24.19
N ASN A 134 -24.49 9.94 -25.28
CA ASN A 134 -24.82 10.95 -26.29
C ASN A 134 -25.68 10.38 -27.43
N ASN A 135 -25.85 9.06 -27.49
CA ASN A 135 -26.62 8.38 -28.52
C ASN A 135 -28.10 8.30 -28.11
N ALA A 136 -28.97 8.91 -28.93
CA ALA A 136 -30.41 8.97 -28.68
C ALA A 136 -31.09 7.60 -28.57
N ASP A 137 -30.56 6.57 -29.24
CA ASP A 137 -31.11 5.22 -29.25
C ASP A 137 -30.69 4.40 -28.02
N MET A 138 -29.59 4.77 -27.34
CA MET A 138 -29.00 3.99 -26.23
C MET A 138 -29.12 4.68 -24.87
N ALA A 139 -29.09 6.01 -24.85
CA ALA A 139 -29.00 6.77 -23.61
C ALA A 139 -30.18 6.49 -22.65
N ALA A 140 -31.40 6.35 -23.19
CA ALA A 140 -32.58 6.06 -22.38
C ALA A 140 -32.46 4.73 -21.61
N ASP A 141 -31.94 3.68 -22.25
CA ASP A 141 -31.74 2.38 -21.62
C ASP A 141 -30.61 2.42 -20.59
N ILE A 142 -29.52 3.13 -20.87
CA ILE A 142 -28.42 3.27 -19.92
C ILE A 142 -28.88 4.00 -18.67
N LEU A 143 -29.57 5.14 -18.83
CA LEU A 143 -30.10 5.92 -17.71
C LEU A 143 -31.11 5.10 -16.89
N ARG A 144 -31.89 4.22 -17.53
CA ARG A 144 -32.87 3.37 -16.87
C ARG A 144 -32.26 2.17 -16.14
N TYR A 145 -31.32 1.46 -16.76
CA TYR A 145 -30.88 0.14 -16.31
C TYR A 145 -29.49 0.13 -15.65
N ASN A 146 -28.64 1.13 -15.89
CA ASN A 146 -27.30 1.23 -15.29
C ASN A 146 -27.29 2.13 -14.05
N GLN A 147 -28.39 2.24 -13.31
CA GLN A 147 -28.45 2.93 -12.01
C GLN A 147 -28.16 1.98 -10.84
N SER A 148 -27.91 2.53 -9.65
CA SER A 148 -27.89 1.79 -8.39
C SER A 148 -28.84 2.42 -7.37
N ALA A 149 -29.11 1.74 -6.26
CA ALA A 149 -30.07 2.14 -5.23
C ALA A 149 -29.91 3.58 -4.67
N GLY A 150 -28.75 4.23 -4.87
CA GLY A 150 -28.52 5.64 -4.51
C GLY A 150 -27.63 6.42 -5.48
N LEU A 151 -27.47 5.94 -6.72
CA LEU A 151 -26.65 6.63 -7.73
C LEU A 151 -27.32 6.58 -9.09
N GLU A 152 -27.41 7.75 -9.70
CA GLU A 152 -27.77 7.91 -11.11
C GLU A 152 -26.75 7.20 -12.00
N ALA A 153 -27.21 6.76 -13.18
CA ALA A 153 -26.42 5.91 -14.06
C ALA A 153 -25.06 6.50 -14.44
N ALA A 154 -25.01 7.80 -14.72
CA ALA A 154 -23.77 8.49 -15.08
C ALA A 154 -22.72 8.42 -13.94
N ASP A 155 -23.14 8.63 -12.69
CA ASP A 155 -22.23 8.63 -11.54
C ASP A 155 -21.82 7.22 -11.13
N ARG A 156 -22.72 6.24 -11.26
CA ARG A 156 -22.36 4.83 -11.14
C ARG A 156 -21.30 4.46 -12.18
N VAL A 157 -21.51 4.79 -13.46
CA VAL A 157 -20.54 4.47 -14.53
C VAL A 157 -19.19 5.14 -14.29
N LYS A 158 -19.15 6.41 -13.87
CA LYS A 158 -17.90 7.09 -13.48
C LYS A 158 -17.16 6.34 -12.39
N LEU A 159 -17.86 5.95 -11.31
CA LEU A 159 -17.26 5.24 -10.19
C LEU A 159 -16.70 3.88 -10.63
N PHE A 160 -17.47 3.07 -11.34
CA PHE A 160 -17.06 1.72 -11.71
C PHE A 160 -15.95 1.73 -12.78
N LYS A 161 -15.94 2.70 -13.71
CA LYS A 161 -14.81 2.89 -14.64
C LYS A 161 -13.53 3.32 -13.91
N LEU A 162 -13.63 4.20 -12.91
CA LEU A 162 -12.48 4.57 -12.08
C LEU A 162 -11.94 3.38 -11.29
N VAL A 163 -12.81 2.55 -10.70
CA VAL A 163 -12.38 1.34 -10.00
C VAL A 163 -11.74 0.35 -10.97
N TRP A 164 -12.30 0.18 -12.17
CA TRP A 164 -11.71 -0.66 -13.20
C TRP A 164 -10.30 -0.21 -13.58
N ASP A 165 -10.08 1.10 -13.69
CA ASP A 165 -8.76 1.65 -14.02
C ASP A 165 -7.72 1.47 -12.90
N ILE A 166 -8.17 1.15 -11.69
CA ILE A 166 -7.31 0.84 -10.54
C ILE A 166 -7.03 -0.66 -10.41
N VAL A 167 -7.98 -1.51 -10.78
CA VAL A 167 -7.86 -2.95 -10.55
C VAL A 167 -7.55 -3.74 -11.82
N GLY A 168 -8.09 -3.37 -12.99
CA GLY A 168 -8.18 -4.25 -14.16
C GLY A 168 -7.70 -3.69 -15.50
N SER A 169 -7.48 -2.39 -15.64
CA SER A 169 -6.90 -1.83 -16.88
C SER A 169 -5.41 -2.19 -17.05
N GLU A 170 -4.85 -1.90 -18.23
CA GLU A 170 -3.40 -2.02 -18.46
C GLU A 170 -2.60 -1.13 -17.50
N PHE A 171 -3.12 0.07 -17.20
CA PHE A 171 -2.55 0.96 -16.19
C PHE A 171 -2.54 0.31 -14.81
N ALA A 172 -3.64 -0.32 -14.40
CA ALA A 172 -3.73 -1.07 -13.15
C ALA A 172 -2.70 -2.20 -13.08
N GLY A 173 -2.58 -3.01 -14.14
CA GLY A 173 -1.62 -4.10 -14.23
C GLY A 173 -0.18 -3.61 -14.08
N ARG A 174 0.19 -2.54 -14.81
CA ARG A 174 1.49 -1.88 -14.66
C ARG A 174 1.70 -1.37 -13.24
N HIS A 175 0.70 -0.75 -12.63
CA HIS A 175 0.83 -0.23 -11.26
C HIS A 175 0.96 -1.32 -10.21
N GLN A 176 0.25 -2.43 -10.35
CA GLN A 176 0.41 -3.58 -9.46
C GLN A 176 1.83 -4.14 -9.55
N GLN A 177 2.34 -4.34 -10.77
CA GLN A 177 3.72 -4.75 -10.99
C GLN A 177 4.72 -3.75 -10.38
N TYR A 178 4.47 -2.45 -10.57
CA TYR A 178 5.30 -1.40 -9.97
C TYR A 178 5.34 -1.51 -8.44
N GLU A 179 4.20 -1.54 -7.76
CA GLU A 179 4.19 -1.56 -6.29
C GLU A 179 4.82 -2.84 -5.71
N MET A 180 4.78 -3.95 -6.45
CA MET A 180 5.42 -5.20 -6.03
C MET A 180 6.95 -5.20 -6.15
N PHE A 181 7.50 -4.47 -7.12
CA PHE A 181 8.92 -4.62 -7.51
C PHE A 181 9.71 -3.31 -7.60
N TYR A 182 9.13 -2.13 -7.32
CA TYR A 182 9.84 -0.84 -7.50
C TYR A 182 11.14 -0.75 -6.69
N ALA A 183 11.17 -1.34 -5.49
CA ALA A 183 12.34 -1.37 -4.60
C ALA A 183 13.19 -2.64 -4.78
N GLY A 184 12.95 -3.40 -5.84
CA GLY A 184 13.59 -4.69 -6.13
C GLY A 184 12.71 -5.89 -5.76
N ALA A 185 13.27 -7.09 -5.93
CA ALA A 185 12.59 -8.33 -5.59
C ALA A 185 12.26 -8.39 -4.08
N PRO A 186 11.16 -9.06 -3.67
CA PRO A 186 10.73 -9.08 -2.27
C PRO A 186 11.79 -9.53 -1.26
N PHE A 187 12.67 -10.47 -1.63
CA PHE A 187 13.74 -10.88 -0.72
C PHE A 187 14.76 -9.76 -0.47
N VAL A 188 15.04 -8.91 -1.47
CA VAL A 188 15.94 -7.75 -1.36
C VAL A 188 15.33 -6.70 -0.42
N THR A 189 14.03 -6.43 -0.55
CA THR A 189 13.35 -5.46 0.33
C THR A 189 13.30 -5.94 1.78
N LYS A 190 13.12 -7.25 1.99
CA LYS A 190 13.24 -7.87 3.33
C LYS A 190 14.67 -7.81 3.88
N THR A 191 15.70 -7.93 3.04
CA THR A 191 17.09 -7.73 3.49
C THR A 191 17.30 -6.32 4.04
N TYR A 192 16.73 -5.28 3.42
CA TYR A 192 16.83 -3.92 3.99
C TYR A 192 16.15 -3.82 5.36
N ALA A 193 14.99 -4.44 5.55
CA ALA A 193 14.35 -4.48 6.86
C ALA A 193 15.22 -5.20 7.90
N TYR A 194 15.79 -6.36 7.55
CA TYR A 194 16.70 -7.12 8.40
C TYR A 194 17.94 -6.30 8.81
N THR A 195 18.61 -5.67 7.85
CA THR A 195 19.83 -4.90 8.09
C THR A 195 19.59 -3.63 8.90
N ASN A 196 18.38 -3.05 8.87
CA ASN A 196 18.07 -1.79 9.57
C ASN A 196 17.25 -2.00 10.85
N TYR A 197 17.07 -3.25 11.30
CA TYR A 197 16.46 -3.57 12.59
C TYR A 197 17.55 -3.89 13.62
N ASP A 198 17.45 -3.29 14.80
CA ASP A 198 18.33 -3.63 15.91
C ASP A 198 17.80 -4.87 16.66
N PHE A 199 18.34 -6.04 16.31
CA PHE A 199 17.95 -7.29 16.96
C PHE A 199 18.41 -7.38 18.42
N SER A 200 19.38 -6.57 18.86
CA SER A 200 19.83 -6.59 20.25
C SER A 200 18.71 -6.18 21.21
N GLU A 201 17.83 -5.26 20.81
CA GLU A 201 16.63 -4.87 21.55
C GLU A 201 15.72 -6.07 21.81
N ALA A 202 15.43 -6.85 20.76
CA ALA A 202 14.56 -8.02 20.86
C ALA A 202 15.22 -9.15 21.65
N LEU A 203 16.51 -9.40 21.43
CA LEU A 203 17.28 -10.41 22.15
C LEU A 203 17.39 -10.08 23.64
N ALA A 204 17.58 -8.82 24.01
CA ALA A 204 17.65 -8.39 25.42
C ALA A 204 16.36 -8.72 26.20
N LEU A 205 15.19 -8.71 25.56
CA LEU A 205 13.94 -9.15 26.18
C LEU A 205 13.95 -10.65 26.48
N VAL A 206 14.45 -11.45 25.53
CA VAL A 206 14.56 -12.90 25.67
C VAL A 206 15.59 -13.25 26.75
N GLU A 207 16.78 -12.67 26.69
CA GLU A 207 17.85 -12.90 27.66
C GLU A 207 17.42 -12.57 29.09
N ARG A 208 16.66 -11.49 29.27
CA ARG A 208 16.09 -11.15 30.58
C ARG A 208 15.20 -12.26 31.14
N CYS A 209 14.38 -12.88 30.30
CA CYS A 209 13.52 -13.99 30.71
C CYS A 209 14.33 -15.27 30.96
N LEU A 210 15.28 -15.61 30.09
CA LEU A 210 16.11 -16.80 30.26
C LEU A 210 16.98 -16.72 31.53
N SER A 211 17.49 -15.52 31.84
CA SER A 211 18.27 -15.28 33.07
C SER A 211 17.46 -15.41 34.36
N SER A 212 16.12 -15.45 34.30
CA SER A 212 15.27 -15.51 35.48
C SER A 212 15.04 -16.93 36.02
N TYR A 213 15.58 -17.97 35.35
CA TYR A 213 15.47 -19.35 35.79
C TYR A 213 16.72 -20.16 35.42
N GLN A 214 16.91 -21.29 36.11
CA GLN A 214 17.96 -22.26 35.82
C GLN A 214 17.37 -23.67 35.87
N LEU A 215 17.95 -24.61 35.13
CA LEU A 215 17.58 -26.02 35.24
C LEU A 215 18.04 -26.54 36.60
N GLU A 216 17.15 -27.21 37.34
CA GLU A 216 17.54 -27.91 38.56
C GLU A 216 18.51 -29.04 38.18
N THR A 217 19.71 -29.02 38.77
CA THR A 217 20.64 -30.13 38.66
C THR A 217 20.15 -31.28 39.54
N ALA A 218 19.90 -32.44 38.94
CA ALA A 218 19.61 -33.67 39.68
C ALA A 218 20.81 -34.01 40.58
N THR A 219 20.57 -34.09 41.90
CA THR A 219 21.52 -34.56 42.91
C THR A 219 21.69 -36.08 42.86
#